data_AF-A0A7K2FIR6-F1
#
_entry.id   AF-A0A7K2FIR6-F1
#
_cell.length_a   1.000
_cell.length_b   1.000
_cell.length_c   1.000
_cell.angle_alpha   90.00
_cell.angle_beta   90.00
_cell.angle_gamma   90.00
#
_symmetry.space_group_name_H-M   'P 1'
#
loop_
_entity.id
_entity.type
_entity.pdbx_description
1 polymer ?
#
loop_
_entity_poly.entity_id
_entity_poly.type
_entity_poly.pdbx_seq_one_letter_code
_entity_poly.pdbx_strand_id
1 'polypeptide(L)'
;MDFLIRPAAPAARRAGASSAAGAAPGADAPPGGVVRGWQGVLARWAVALVWFYEGVWCKVWPGREDQRAIVGDVPHMPAWAVTAALIALGIAEAAVGLWVLSEWWARSAAAVQTALVVVFNAGGLLFGLDHIAEPGRMLTQNLAFLALIWLVARMSPRAAVR
;
A
#
# COMPACT_ATOMS: atom_id res chain seq x y z
N MET A 1 73.07 -45.88 25.14
CA MET A 1 72.05 -45.42 26.10
C MET A 1 70.76 -45.29 25.31
N ASP A 2 70.12 -46.44 25.08
CA ASP A 2 68.96 -46.95 25.84
C ASP A 2 67.68 -46.47 25.13
N PHE A 3 67.15 -47.22 24.18
CA PHE A 3 66.33 -48.42 24.38
C PHE A 3 65.14 -48.11 25.28
N LEU A 4 63.97 -47.85 24.68
CA LEU A 4 62.70 -48.30 25.24
C LEU A 4 61.68 -48.50 24.13
N ILE A 5 61.40 -49.79 23.95
CA ILE A 5 60.47 -50.43 23.04
C ILE A 5 59.15 -50.70 23.81
N ARG A 6 58.03 -50.67 23.07
CA ARG A 6 56.70 -51.36 23.29
C ARG A 6 55.64 -50.69 24.19
N PRO A 7 54.34 -51.04 24.03
CA PRO A 7 53.72 -52.04 23.13
C PRO A 7 52.55 -51.54 22.24
N ALA A 8 52.09 -52.43 21.37
CA ALA A 8 50.91 -52.33 20.50
C ALA A 8 49.65 -52.97 21.13
N ALA A 9 48.46 -52.60 20.59
CA ALA A 9 47.20 -53.36 20.41
C ALA A 9 45.92 -52.58 20.84
N PRO A 10 44.70 -52.95 20.38
CA PRO A 10 44.28 -53.41 19.06
C PRO A 10 43.04 -52.65 18.50
N ALA A 11 42.60 -53.10 17.32
CA ALA A 11 41.48 -52.63 16.51
C ALA A 11 40.10 -52.53 17.20
N ALA A 12 39.31 -51.55 16.76
CA ALA A 12 37.84 -51.64 16.79
C ALA A 12 37.26 -51.18 15.44
N ARG A 13 37.02 -52.16 14.58
CA ARG A 13 36.17 -52.06 13.40
C ARG A 13 34.72 -52.10 13.91
N ARG A 14 33.90 -51.08 13.65
CA ARG A 14 32.44 -51.27 13.55
C ARG A 14 31.93 -50.66 12.25
N ALA A 15 31.49 -51.59 11.41
CA ALA A 15 30.59 -51.37 10.31
C ALA A 15 29.30 -50.72 10.81
N GLY A 16 28.75 -49.84 9.99
CA GLY A 16 27.45 -49.22 10.14
C GLY A 16 27.03 -48.61 8.82
N ALA A 17 26.88 -49.46 7.80
CA ALA A 17 26.17 -49.10 6.60
C ALA A 17 24.65 -49.18 6.85
N SER A 18 23.92 -48.37 6.09
CA SER A 18 22.47 -48.40 5.84
C SER A 18 21.57 -47.64 6.82
N SER A 19 21.01 -46.51 6.38
CA SER A 19 19.72 -46.56 5.70
C SER A 19 19.39 -45.21 5.07
N ALA A 20 19.32 -45.20 3.73
CA ALA A 20 18.52 -44.22 3.02
C ALA A 20 17.05 -44.56 3.27
N ALA A 21 16.32 -43.68 3.96
CA ALA A 21 14.87 -43.74 4.01
C ALA A 21 14.31 -42.31 4.12
N GLY A 22 13.64 -41.88 3.05
CA GLY A 22 12.55 -40.91 3.11
C GLY A 22 12.94 -39.44 2.91
N ALA A 23 13.11 -39.04 1.65
CA ALA A 23 12.65 -37.71 1.28
C ALA A 23 11.12 -37.68 1.41
N ALA A 24 10.58 -36.90 2.34
CA ALA A 24 9.21 -36.42 2.28
C ALA A 24 9.24 -35.00 1.69
N PRO A 25 8.80 -34.79 0.45
CA PRO A 25 8.52 -33.45 -0.05
C PRO A 25 7.14 -33.02 0.45
N GLY A 26 7.08 -31.89 1.14
CA GLY A 26 5.83 -31.13 1.33
C GLY A 26 5.11 -31.36 2.66
N ALA A 27 5.48 -30.56 3.67
CA ALA A 27 4.57 -30.03 4.69
C ALA A 27 5.41 -29.08 5.56
N ASP A 28 5.34 -27.78 5.28
CA ASP A 28 5.56 -26.66 6.23
C ASP A 28 5.63 -25.30 5.51
N ALA A 29 4.77 -25.09 4.50
CA ALA A 29 4.40 -23.72 4.17
C ALA A 29 3.31 -23.32 5.18
N PRO A 30 3.54 -22.35 6.07
CA PRO A 30 2.52 -21.95 7.04
C PRO A 30 1.23 -21.53 6.30
N PRO A 31 0.04 -21.90 6.78
CA PRO A 31 -1.25 -21.61 6.12
C PRO A 31 -1.53 -20.10 5.95
N GLY A 32 -0.69 -19.23 6.51
CA GLY A 32 -0.79 -17.78 6.41
C GLY A 32 -0.38 -17.17 5.07
N GLY A 33 0.20 -17.93 4.13
CA GLY A 33 0.65 -17.40 2.83
C GLY A 33 -0.50 -16.90 1.95
N VAL A 34 -1.54 -17.72 1.78
CA VAL A 34 -2.74 -17.36 1.00
C VAL A 34 -3.56 -16.29 1.72
N VAL A 35 -3.63 -16.37 3.06
CA VAL A 35 -4.40 -15.43 3.88
C VAL A 35 -3.83 -14.00 3.80
N ARG A 36 -2.50 -13.85 3.83
CA ARG A 36 -1.85 -12.55 3.60
C ARG A 36 -2.06 -12.03 2.19
N GLY A 37 -2.14 -12.93 1.20
CA GLY A 37 -2.32 -12.56 -0.20
C GLY A 37 -3.66 -11.85 -0.47
N TRP A 38 -4.78 -12.44 -0.03
CA TRP A 38 -6.11 -11.84 -0.28
C TRP A 38 -6.32 -10.55 0.53
N GLN A 39 -5.78 -10.47 1.74
CA GLN A 39 -5.84 -9.25 2.57
C GLN A 39 -5.14 -8.08 1.87
N GLY A 40 -3.96 -8.31 1.29
CA GLY A 40 -3.25 -7.30 0.52
C GLY A 40 -4.02 -6.84 -0.71
N VAL A 41 -4.62 -7.79 -1.44
CA VAL A 41 -5.46 -7.49 -2.61
C VAL A 41 -6.69 -6.66 -2.23
N LEU A 42 -7.42 -7.04 -1.18
CA LEU A 42 -8.58 -6.28 -0.71
C LEU A 42 -8.19 -4.88 -0.22
N ALA A 43 -7.11 -4.76 0.56
CA ALA A 43 -6.65 -3.47 1.05
C ALA A 43 -6.28 -2.52 -0.11
N ARG A 44 -5.62 -3.03 -1.14
CA ARG A 44 -5.32 -2.25 -2.37
C ARG A 44 -6.58 -1.81 -3.10
N TRP A 45 -7.55 -2.72 -3.25
CA TRP A 45 -8.82 -2.39 -3.91
C TRP A 45 -9.60 -1.35 -3.11
N ALA A 46 -9.63 -1.46 -1.78
CA ALA A 46 -10.23 -0.44 -0.93
C ALA A 46 -9.60 0.93 -1.15
N VAL A 47 -8.26 1.00 -1.21
CA VAL A 47 -7.55 2.25 -1.52
C VAL A 47 -7.89 2.78 -2.91
N ALA A 48 -7.83 1.92 -3.93
CA ALA A 48 -8.11 2.31 -5.31
C ALA A 48 -9.56 2.81 -5.48
N LEU A 49 -10.53 2.14 -4.86
CA LEU A 49 -11.94 2.51 -4.91
C LEU A 49 -12.20 3.88 -4.28
N VAL A 50 -11.49 4.24 -3.21
CA VAL A 50 -11.58 5.61 -2.64
C VAL A 50 -11.14 6.66 -3.66
N TRP A 51 -10.02 6.43 -4.37
CA TRP A 51 -9.56 7.34 -5.42
C TRP A 51 -10.51 7.40 -6.63
N PHE A 52 -11.10 6.29 -7.03
CA PHE A 52 -12.11 6.28 -8.10
C PHE A 52 -13.39 6.99 -7.68
N TYR A 53 -13.82 6.81 -6.44
CA TYR A 53 -14.97 7.51 -5.88
C TYR A 53 -14.72 9.01 -5.85
N GLU A 54 -13.65 9.47 -5.22
CA GLU A 54 -13.34 10.89 -5.10
C GLU A 54 -13.03 11.55 -6.46
N GLY A 55 -12.41 10.82 -7.39
CA GLY A 55 -12.07 11.36 -8.69
C GLY A 55 -13.18 11.25 -9.72
N VAL A 56 -13.58 10.03 -10.06
CA VAL A 56 -14.54 9.81 -11.15
C VAL A 56 -15.93 10.20 -10.70
N TRP A 57 -16.39 9.69 -9.56
CA TRP A 57 -17.76 9.91 -9.10
C TRP A 57 -17.98 11.34 -8.58
N CYS A 58 -17.05 11.85 -7.76
CA CYS A 58 -17.24 13.17 -7.16
C CYS A 58 -16.83 14.34 -8.07
N LYS A 59 -15.94 14.16 -9.06
CA LYS A 59 -15.45 15.28 -9.90
C LYS A 59 -15.75 15.16 -11.39
N VAL A 60 -15.83 13.96 -11.96
CA VAL A 60 -16.06 13.78 -13.41
C VAL A 60 -17.53 13.54 -13.75
N TRP A 61 -18.25 12.72 -12.98
CA TRP A 61 -19.63 12.32 -13.32
C TRP A 61 -20.51 12.10 -12.08
N PRO A 62 -21.58 12.89 -11.84
CA PRO A 62 -21.99 14.18 -12.44
C PRO A 62 -21.24 15.40 -11.87
N GLY A 63 -20.22 15.17 -11.01
CA GLY A 63 -19.51 16.20 -10.27
C GLY A 63 -20.35 16.77 -9.13
N ARG A 64 -19.84 16.84 -7.90
CA ARG A 64 -20.63 17.37 -6.77
C ARG A 64 -20.67 18.91 -6.79
N GLU A 65 -21.81 19.47 -6.44
CA GLU A 65 -22.04 20.92 -6.43
C GLU A 65 -21.29 21.63 -5.29
N ASP A 66 -21.10 20.96 -4.16
CA ASP A 66 -20.36 21.47 -3.01
C ASP A 66 -18.86 21.60 -3.29
N GLN A 67 -18.24 20.63 -3.98
CA GLN A 67 -16.84 20.75 -4.42
C GLN A 67 -16.67 21.86 -5.46
N ARG A 68 -17.68 22.08 -6.31
CA ARG A 68 -17.70 23.22 -7.25
C ARG A 68 -17.80 24.55 -6.52
N ALA A 69 -18.57 24.64 -5.44
CA ALA A 69 -18.67 25.85 -4.62
C ALA A 69 -17.33 26.20 -3.96
N ILE A 70 -16.67 25.22 -3.32
CA ILE A 70 -15.36 25.43 -2.68
C ILE A 70 -14.29 25.92 -3.67
N VAL A 71 -14.22 25.33 -4.87
CA VAL A 71 -13.25 25.76 -5.88
C VAL A 71 -13.68 27.08 -6.56
N GLY A 72 -14.98 27.36 -6.62
CA GLY A 72 -15.53 28.63 -7.09
C GLY A 72 -15.17 29.81 -6.19
N ASP A 73 -14.95 29.57 -4.90
CA ASP A 73 -14.53 30.58 -3.92
C ASP A 73 -13.02 30.92 -4.01
N VAL A 74 -12.26 30.26 -4.90
CA VAL A 74 -10.84 30.56 -5.15
C VAL A 74 -10.71 31.90 -5.90
N PRO A 75 -9.96 32.89 -5.36
CA PRO A 75 -9.82 34.20 -6.00
C PRO A 75 -9.29 34.10 -7.44
N HIS A 76 -9.90 34.88 -8.35
CA HIS A 76 -9.51 34.99 -9.76
C HIS A 76 -9.73 33.74 -10.64
N MET A 77 -10.46 32.73 -10.19
CA MET A 77 -10.73 31.54 -11.01
C MET A 77 -12.05 31.66 -11.80
N PRO A 78 -12.02 31.67 -13.15
CA PRO A 78 -13.27 31.71 -13.92
C PRO A 78 -13.99 30.36 -13.87
N ALA A 79 -15.33 30.37 -13.89
CA ALA A 79 -16.16 29.18 -13.68
C ALA A 79 -15.84 28.00 -14.64
N TRP A 80 -15.44 28.29 -15.88
CA TRP A 80 -15.02 27.24 -16.82
C TRP A 80 -13.69 26.57 -16.41
N ALA A 81 -12.76 27.33 -15.81
CA ALA A 81 -11.50 26.82 -15.31
C ALA A 81 -11.70 25.98 -14.04
N VAL A 82 -12.68 26.32 -13.20
CA VAL A 82 -13.09 25.52 -12.04
C VAL A 82 -13.51 24.12 -12.48
N THR A 83 -14.42 24.03 -13.47
CA THR A 83 -14.88 22.74 -14.00
C THR A 83 -13.74 21.96 -14.65
N ALA A 84 -12.92 22.60 -15.48
CA ALA A 84 -11.78 21.95 -16.13
C ALA A 84 -10.75 21.45 -15.11
N ALA A 85 -10.46 22.22 -14.06
CA ALA A 85 -9.54 21.84 -12.99
C ALA A 85 -10.07 20.64 -12.20
N LEU A 86 -11.37 20.63 -11.86
CA LEU A 86 -12.00 19.50 -11.16
C LEU A 86 -11.96 18.22 -12.00
N ILE A 87 -12.25 18.30 -13.30
CA ILE A 87 -12.17 17.14 -14.20
C ILE A 87 -10.73 16.63 -14.30
N ALA A 88 -9.76 17.54 -14.50
CA ALA A 88 -8.35 17.17 -14.57
C ALA A 88 -7.88 16.50 -13.27
N LEU A 89 -8.33 17.02 -12.13
CA LEU A 89 -8.05 16.45 -10.83
C LEU A 89 -8.67 15.05 -10.67
N GLY A 90 -9.93 14.89 -11.08
CA GLY A 90 -10.62 13.61 -11.03
C GLY A 90 -9.96 12.52 -11.89
N ILE A 91 -9.44 12.89 -13.06
CA ILE A 91 -8.65 12.00 -13.91
C ILE A 91 -7.32 11.63 -13.22
N ALA A 92 -6.63 12.61 -12.61
CA ALA A 92 -5.38 12.37 -11.90
C ALA A 92 -5.59 11.42 -10.70
N GLU A 93 -6.67 11.59 -9.95
CA GLU A 93 -7.07 10.71 -8.85
C GLU A 93 -7.36 9.28 -9.34
N ALA A 94 -8.11 9.13 -10.44
CA ALA A 94 -8.34 7.82 -11.04
C ALA A 94 -7.02 7.15 -11.48
N ALA A 95 -6.07 7.91 -12.03
CA ALA A 95 -4.75 7.42 -12.40
C ALA A 95 -3.95 6.96 -11.16
N VAL A 96 -4.07 7.66 -10.03
CA VAL A 96 -3.49 7.22 -8.75
C VAL A 96 -4.13 5.89 -8.30
N GLY A 97 -5.45 5.74 -8.41
CA GLY A 97 -6.13 4.47 -8.13
C GLY A 97 -5.58 3.30 -8.95
N LEU A 98 -5.37 3.51 -10.26
CA LEU A 98 -4.73 2.52 -11.14
C LEU A 98 -3.27 2.25 -10.75
N TRP A 99 -2.53 3.29 -10.35
CA TRP A 99 -1.14 3.14 -9.90
C TRP A 99 -1.05 2.26 -8.64
N VAL A 100 -1.96 2.43 -7.67
CA VAL A 100 -2.05 1.56 -6.49
C VAL A 100 -2.30 0.10 -6.88
N LEU A 101 -3.19 -0.15 -7.84
CA LEU A 101 -3.49 -1.51 -8.32
C LEU A 101 -2.29 -2.15 -9.05
N SER A 102 -1.43 -1.35 -9.66
CA SER A 102 -0.22 -1.85 -10.35
C SER A 102 0.88 -2.32 -9.39
N GLU A 103 0.88 -1.86 -8.13
CA GLU A 103 1.97 -2.01 -7.13
C GLU A 103 3.33 -1.46 -7.56
N TRP A 104 3.42 -0.76 -8.69
CA TRP A 104 4.70 -0.23 -9.12
C TRP A 104 5.12 0.89 -8.19
N TRP A 105 6.30 0.79 -7.57
CA TRP A 105 6.81 1.79 -6.62
C TRP A 105 5.81 2.15 -5.51
N ALA A 106 5.31 1.14 -4.81
CA ALA A 106 4.26 1.31 -3.79
C ALA A 106 4.55 2.40 -2.73
N ARG A 107 5.82 2.59 -2.34
CA ARG A 107 6.21 3.69 -1.43
C ARG A 107 6.05 5.07 -2.07
N SER A 108 6.41 5.22 -3.34
CA SER A 108 6.22 6.46 -4.08
C SER A 108 4.73 6.76 -4.29
N ALA A 109 3.94 5.73 -4.63
CA ALA A 109 2.49 5.87 -4.71
C ALA A 109 1.90 6.32 -3.37
N ALA A 110 2.34 5.75 -2.24
CA ALA A 110 1.89 6.17 -0.91
C ALA A 110 2.30 7.61 -0.56
N ALA A 111 3.51 8.04 -0.94
CA ALA A 111 3.97 9.41 -0.74
C ALA A 111 3.13 10.42 -1.55
N VAL A 112 2.85 10.13 -2.82
CA VAL A 112 2.00 10.99 -3.68
C VAL A 112 0.58 11.05 -3.14
N GLN A 113 0.00 9.93 -2.74
CA GLN A 113 -1.33 9.90 -2.09
C GLN A 113 -1.35 10.74 -0.81
N THR A 114 -0.30 10.65 0.01
CA THR A 114 -0.17 11.47 1.22
C THR A 114 -0.13 12.96 0.89
N ALA A 115 0.67 13.34 -0.10
CA ALA A 115 0.76 14.73 -0.53
C ALA A 115 -0.59 15.26 -1.05
N LEU A 116 -1.30 14.48 -1.87
CA LEU A 116 -2.62 14.85 -2.39
C LEU A 116 -3.64 15.03 -1.27
N VAL A 117 -3.72 14.08 -0.34
CA VAL A 117 -4.61 14.18 0.83
C VAL A 117 -4.29 15.44 1.63
N VAL A 118 -3.02 15.71 1.93
CA VAL A 118 -2.62 16.92 2.67
C VAL A 118 -3.01 18.19 1.92
N VAL A 119 -2.76 18.26 0.62
CA VAL A 119 -3.09 19.43 -0.22
C VAL A 119 -4.60 19.66 -0.26
N PHE A 120 -5.41 18.61 -0.44
CA PHE A 120 -6.87 18.76 -0.47
C PHE A 120 -7.45 19.14 0.89
N ASN A 121 -6.93 18.57 1.98
CA ASN A 121 -7.36 18.96 3.32
C ASN A 121 -6.97 20.41 3.62
N ALA A 122 -5.74 20.82 3.29
CA ALA A 122 -5.32 22.22 3.44
C ALA A 122 -6.16 23.16 2.58
N GLY A 123 -6.42 22.82 1.31
CA GLY A 123 -7.28 23.60 0.42
C GLY A 123 -8.71 23.74 0.95
N GLY A 124 -9.33 22.64 1.37
CA GLY A 124 -10.66 22.65 1.98
C GLY A 124 -10.72 23.48 3.26
N LEU A 125 -9.69 23.40 4.11
CA LEU A 125 -9.61 24.17 5.36
C LEU A 125 -9.22 25.65 5.15
N LEU A 126 -8.60 26.02 4.03
CA LEU A 126 -8.25 27.41 3.76
C LEU A 126 -9.36 28.15 2.99
N PHE A 127 -10.05 27.45 2.08
CA PHE A 127 -10.97 28.08 1.13
C PHE A 127 -12.43 27.63 1.28
N GLY A 128 -12.69 26.55 2.03
CA GLY A 128 -14.01 25.91 2.07
C GLY A 128 -14.53 25.57 3.47
N LEU A 129 -13.95 26.14 4.53
CA LEU A 129 -14.33 25.84 5.91
C LEU A 129 -15.83 25.99 6.16
N ASP A 130 -16.43 27.05 5.62
CA ASP A 130 -17.85 27.36 5.80
C ASP A 130 -18.77 26.32 5.14
N HIS A 131 -18.25 25.52 4.21
CA HIS A 131 -18.97 24.44 3.54
C HIS A 131 -18.74 23.06 4.19
N ILE A 132 -17.78 22.94 5.12
CA ILE A 132 -17.44 21.67 5.79
C ILE A 132 -18.17 21.60 7.12
N ALA A 133 -19.26 20.83 7.15
CA ALA A 133 -20.09 20.66 8.36
C ALA A 133 -19.30 20.15 9.59
N GLU A 134 -18.34 19.24 9.40
CA GLU A 134 -17.57 18.62 10.49
C GLU A 134 -16.09 18.37 10.10
N PRO A 135 -15.21 19.37 10.27
CA PRO A 135 -13.79 19.26 9.88
C PRO A 135 -13.04 18.13 10.61
N GLY A 136 -13.36 17.89 11.89
CA GLY A 136 -12.75 16.81 12.68
C GLY A 136 -13.06 15.40 12.15
N ARG A 137 -14.28 15.18 11.66
CA ARG A 137 -14.70 13.91 11.06
C ARG A 137 -13.93 13.64 9.76
N MET A 138 -13.80 14.67 8.93
CA MET A 138 -13.02 14.63 7.69
C MET A 138 -11.55 14.26 7.97
N LEU A 139 -10.91 14.96 8.91
CA LEU A 139 -9.51 14.70 9.25
C LEU A 139 -9.30 13.27 9.78
N THR A 140 -10.21 12.79 10.62
CA THR A 140 -10.14 11.42 11.17
C THR A 140 -10.23 10.37 10.06
N GLN A 141 -11.16 10.53 9.11
CA GLN A 141 -11.29 9.64 7.96
C GLN A 141 -10.03 9.65 7.09
N ASN A 142 -9.45 10.83 6.84
CA ASN A 142 -8.23 10.97 6.05
C ASN A 142 -7.01 10.36 6.74
N LEU A 143 -6.88 10.49 8.06
CA LEU A 143 -5.82 9.80 8.81
C LEU A 143 -5.95 8.29 8.75
N ALA A 144 -7.17 7.75 8.88
CA ALA A 144 -7.42 6.32 8.74
C ALA A 144 -7.10 5.83 7.31
N PHE A 145 -7.44 6.63 6.30
CA PHE A 145 -7.11 6.34 4.91
C PHE A 145 -5.60 6.33 4.65
N LEU A 146 -4.86 7.31 5.17
CA LEU A 146 -3.40 7.34 5.09
C LEU A 146 -2.76 6.12 5.77
N ALA A 147 -3.28 5.70 6.93
CA ALA A 147 -2.81 4.49 7.59
C ALA A 147 -3.00 3.25 6.69
N LEU A 148 -4.15 3.12 6.03
CA LEU A 148 -4.41 2.04 5.07
C LEU A 148 -3.48 2.10 3.86
N ILE A 149 -3.23 3.29 3.30
CA ILE A 149 -2.29 3.49 2.18
C ILE A 149 -0.89 2.99 2.54
N TRP A 150 -0.38 3.38 3.72
CA TRP A 150 0.95 2.97 4.15
C TRP A 150 1.01 1.48 4.53
N LEU A 151 -0.09 0.91 5.02
CA LEU A 151 -0.22 -0.53 5.22
C LEU A 151 -0.10 -1.27 3.88
N VAL A 152 -0.83 -0.84 2.84
CA VAL A 152 -0.74 -1.38 1.47
C VAL A 152 0.67 -1.29 0.90
N ALA A 153 1.35 -0.16 1.11
CA ALA A 153 2.73 0.02 0.66
C ALA A 153 3.71 -0.94 1.34
N ARG A 154 3.49 -1.25 2.63
CA ARG A 154 4.30 -2.23 3.38
C ARG A 154 4.02 -3.69 2.98
N MET A 155 2.80 -3.99 2.56
CA MET A 155 2.40 -5.33 2.12
C MET A 155 2.81 -5.63 0.67
N SER A 156 3.23 -4.64 -0.12
CA SER A 156 3.55 -4.80 -1.54
C SER A 156 4.74 -5.76 -1.76
N PRO A 157 4.55 -6.91 -2.44
CA PRO A 157 5.60 -7.90 -2.68
C PRO A 157 6.79 -7.32 -3.47
N ARG A 158 6.52 -6.39 -4.40
CA ARG A 158 7.52 -5.75 -5.25
C ARG A 158 8.43 -4.75 -4.51
N ALA A 159 8.06 -4.34 -3.30
CA ALA A 159 8.89 -3.47 -2.47
C ALA A 159 9.98 -4.23 -1.69
N ALA A 160 9.90 -5.57 -1.62
CA ALA A 160 10.87 -6.42 -0.93
C ALA A 160 12.03 -6.87 -1.84
N VAL A 161 11.96 -6.60 -3.13
CA VAL A 161 12.94 -7.05 -4.16
C VAL A 161 13.96 -5.96 -4.51
N ARG A 162 13.91 -4.79 -3.87
CA ARG A 162 14.83 -3.66 -4.06
C ARG A 162 15.34 -3.16 -2.72
#